data_AF-A0A399E0T5-F1
#
_entry.id   AF-A0A399E0T5-F1
#
_cell.length_a   1.000
_cell.length_b   1.000
_cell.length_c   1.000
_cell.angle_alpha   90.00
_cell.angle_beta   90.00
_cell.angle_gamma   90.00
#
_symmetry.space_group_name_H-M   'P 1'
#
loop_
_entity.id
_entity.type
_entity.pdbx_description
1 polymer ?
#
loop_
_entity_poly.entity_id
_entity_poly.type
_entity_poly.pdbx_seq_one_letter_code
_entity_poly.pdbx_strand_id
1 'polypeptide(L)'
;MKAIKLFQGYLWHPKELSFDPREAIPRQLGEVHVLIDKVRAPMTFFEDGTPTETQQFYQVTLLVRTEQEPHDLKPLALWVSQALKPYLEATPKEVGWQLLEDLRQV
;
A
#
# COMPACT_ATOMS: atom_id res chain seq x y z
N MET A 1 19.84 -12.57 -10.77
CA MET A 1 18.45 -12.21 -10.43
C MET A 1 18.41 -11.69 -9.01
N LYS A 2 18.03 -10.42 -8.83
CA LYS A 2 18.01 -9.73 -7.54
C LYS A 2 16.58 -9.65 -7.00
N ALA A 3 16.42 -9.62 -5.68
CA ALA A 3 15.14 -9.31 -5.05
C ALA A 3 15.09 -7.82 -4.72
N ILE A 4 14.08 -7.12 -5.22
CA ILE A 4 13.90 -5.68 -5.03
C ILE A 4 12.59 -5.45 -4.28
N LYS A 5 12.66 -4.60 -3.24
CA LYS A 5 11.48 -4.11 -2.52
C LYS A 5 11.09 -2.73 -3.04
N LEU A 6 9.86 -2.58 -3.50
CA LEU A 6 9.32 -1.31 -3.98
C LEU A 6 8.23 -0.86 -3.00
N PHE A 7 8.50 0.20 -2.24
CA PHE A 7 7.48 0.85 -1.42
C PHE A 7 6.36 1.37 -2.34
N GLN A 8 5.10 1.13 -1.98
CA GLN A 8 3.95 1.56 -2.78
C GLN A 8 3.08 2.58 -2.07
N GLY A 9 3.09 2.65 -0.75
CA GLY A 9 2.19 3.53 -0.03
C GLY A 9 1.72 2.96 1.30
N TYR A 10 0.59 3.46 1.77
CA TYR A 10 0.01 3.10 3.06
C TYR A 10 -1.46 2.72 2.96
N LEU A 11 -1.88 1.85 3.89
CA LEU A 11 -3.25 1.52 4.23
C LEU A 11 -3.49 1.91 5.68
N TRP A 12 -4.68 2.38 6.02
CA TRP A 12 -5.05 2.62 7.41
C TRP A 12 -6.53 2.40 7.66
N HIS A 13 -6.87 2.13 8.91
CA HIS A 13 -8.26 2.02 9.37
C HIS A 13 -8.37 2.38 10.85
N PRO A 14 -9.56 2.71 11.37
CA PRO A 14 -9.76 2.95 12.80
C PRO A 14 -9.34 1.75 13.63
N LYS A 15 -8.68 1.98 14.77
CA LYS A 15 -8.22 0.89 15.65
C LYS A 15 -9.35 0.00 16.19
N GLU A 16 -10.54 0.56 16.30
CA GLU A 16 -11.74 -0.13 16.76
C GLU A 16 -12.38 -1.02 15.67
N LEU A 17 -12.05 -0.79 14.40
CA LEU A 17 -12.51 -1.63 13.30
C LEU A 17 -11.77 -2.96 13.32
N SER A 18 -12.53 -4.06 13.45
CA SER A 18 -11.99 -5.41 13.31
C SER A 18 -11.74 -5.72 11.83
N PHE A 19 -10.58 -5.30 11.33
CA PHE A 19 -10.15 -5.47 9.95
C PHE A 19 -8.66 -5.82 9.90
N ASP A 20 -8.32 -6.84 9.10
CA ASP A 20 -6.93 -7.17 8.78
C ASP A 20 -6.70 -7.01 7.26
N PRO A 21 -5.92 -6.01 6.81
CA PRO A 21 -5.67 -5.81 5.39
C PRO A 21 -4.93 -7.00 4.74
N ARG A 22 -4.25 -7.84 5.52
CA ARG A 22 -3.57 -9.05 5.00
C ARG A 22 -4.53 -10.15 4.57
N GLU A 23 -5.79 -10.05 4.97
CA GLU A 23 -6.87 -10.95 4.56
C GLU A 23 -7.65 -10.39 3.35
N ALA A 24 -7.73 -9.06 3.24
CA ALA A 24 -8.46 -8.38 2.17
C ALA A 24 -7.65 -8.18 0.88
N ILE A 25 -6.33 -8.01 1.01
CA ILE A 25 -5.44 -7.72 -0.11
C ILE A 25 -4.71 -9.01 -0.54
N PRO A 26 -4.63 -9.32 -1.84
CA PRO A 26 -3.94 -10.51 -2.31
C PRO A 26 -2.46 -10.45 -1.95
N ARG A 27 -1.92 -11.57 -1.46
CA ARG A 27 -0.48 -11.71 -1.14
C ARG A 27 0.42 -11.68 -2.38
N GLN A 28 -0.18 -11.83 -3.56
CA GLN A 28 0.54 -11.91 -4.83
C GLN A 28 -0.35 -11.44 -5.98
N LEU A 29 0.23 -10.70 -6.92
CA LEU A 29 -0.38 -10.28 -8.18
C LEU A 29 0.56 -10.69 -9.31
N GLY A 30 0.17 -11.69 -10.11
CA GLY A 30 1.07 -12.31 -11.07
C GLY A 30 2.30 -12.89 -10.37
N GLU A 31 3.50 -12.45 -10.76
CA GLU A 31 4.77 -12.86 -10.15
C GLU A 31 5.25 -11.91 -9.03
N VAL A 32 4.45 -10.90 -8.67
CA VAL A 32 4.81 -9.89 -7.68
C VAL A 32 4.20 -10.22 -6.33
N HIS A 33 5.02 -10.35 -5.29
CA HIS A 33 4.53 -10.48 -3.92
C HIS A 33 4.12 -9.12 -3.35
N VAL A 34 2.95 -9.07 -2.72
CA VAL A 34 2.45 -7.88 -2.02
C VAL A 34 2.61 -8.11 -0.52
N LEU A 35 3.40 -7.23 0.11
CA LEU A 35 3.70 -7.26 1.53
C LEU A 35 2.93 -6.14 2.23
N ILE A 36 2.34 -6.46 3.37
CA ILE A 36 1.55 -5.54 4.20
C ILE A 36 2.06 -5.65 5.63
N ASP A 37 2.78 -4.62 6.05
CA ASP A 37 3.46 -4.58 7.34
C ASP A 37 2.86 -3.50 8.22
N LYS A 38 2.46 -3.83 9.45
CA LYS A 38 1.98 -2.83 10.42
C LYS A 38 3.11 -1.86 10.77
N VAL A 39 2.83 -0.56 10.71
CA VAL A 39 3.82 0.49 11.00
C VAL A 39 3.22 1.58 11.89
N ARG A 40 4.08 2.45 12.42
CA ARG A 40 3.63 3.72 13.01
C ARG A 40 3.10 4.63 11.89
N ALA A 41 2.09 5.44 12.20
CA ALA A 41 1.61 6.47 11.28
C ALA A 41 2.80 7.34 10.78
N PRO A 42 2.93 7.56 9.46
CA PRO A 42 4.02 8.36 8.89
C PRO A 42 3.83 9.86 9.14
N MET A 43 2.65 10.26 9.59
CA MET A 43 2.27 11.64 9.92
C MET A 43 1.44 11.69 11.21
N THR A 44 1.37 12.85 11.86
CA THR A 44 0.63 13.06 13.12
C THR A 44 -0.85 13.37 12.88
N PHE A 45 -1.16 14.08 11.80
CA PHE A 45 -2.51 14.51 11.43
C PHE A 45 -2.77 14.22 9.96
N PHE A 46 -4.03 13.97 9.61
CA PHE A 46 -4.51 13.97 8.23
C PHE A 46 -4.64 15.39 7.68
N GLU A 47 -4.92 15.52 6.38
CA GLU A 47 -5.09 16.82 5.71
C GLU A 47 -6.25 17.65 6.28
N ASP A 48 -7.27 16.98 6.83
CA ASP A 48 -8.41 17.62 7.50
C ASP A 48 -8.13 18.02 8.97
N GLY A 49 -6.90 17.78 9.46
CA GLY A 49 -6.47 18.10 10.82
C GLY A 49 -6.84 17.03 11.87
N THR A 50 -7.48 15.92 11.48
CA THR A 50 -7.79 14.83 12.42
C THR A 50 -6.54 14.04 12.81
N PRO A 51 -6.39 13.59 14.07
CA PRO A 51 -5.19 12.89 14.52
C PRO A 51 -5.14 11.45 14.01
N THR A 52 -3.99 11.06 13.45
CA THR A 52 -3.76 9.70 12.93
C THR A 52 -3.59 8.65 14.01
N GLU A 53 -3.42 9.07 15.28
CA GLU A 53 -3.21 8.16 16.41
C GLU A 53 -4.42 7.24 16.67
N THR A 54 -5.61 7.62 16.19
CA THR A 54 -6.83 6.82 16.26
C THR A 54 -6.84 5.66 15.25
N GLN A 55 -5.89 5.66 14.32
CA GLN A 55 -5.83 4.70 13.22
C GLN A 55 -4.69 3.70 13.40
N GLN A 56 -4.84 2.55 12.74
CA GLN A 56 -3.79 1.56 12.56
C GLN A 56 -3.26 1.64 11.12
N PHE A 57 -1.94 1.83 10.97
CA PHE A 57 -1.29 1.98 9.67
C PHE A 57 -0.55 0.72 9.24
N TYR A 58 -0.50 0.53 7.93
CA TYR A 58 0.25 -0.52 7.28
C TYR A 58 0.98 0.04 6.07
N GLN A 59 2.23 -0.37 5.90
CA GLN A 59 3.02 -0.12 4.71
C GLN A 59 2.72 -1.19 3.66
N VAL A 60 2.46 -0.76 2.42
CA VAL A 60 2.32 -1.64 1.25
C VAL A 60 3.64 -1.66 0.49
N THR A 61 4.22 -2.84 0.29
CA THR A 61 5.50 -3.02 -0.42
C THR A 61 5.41 -4.17 -1.41
N LEU A 62 5.98 -4.01 -2.60
CA LEU A 62 6.12 -5.08 -3.57
C LEU A 62 7.47 -5.74 -3.40
N LEU A 63 7.50 -7.07 -3.46
CA LEU A 63 8.74 -7.83 -3.57
C LEU A 63 8.77 -8.52 -4.93
N VAL A 64 9.77 -8.15 -5.73
CA VAL A 64 9.93 -8.61 -7.11
C VAL A 64 11.30 -9.23 -7.31
N ARG A 65 11.39 -10.28 -8.12
CA ARG A 65 12.67 -10.88 -8.55
C ARG A 65 12.91 -10.50 -10.00
N THR A 66 13.99 -9.75 -10.25
CA THR A 66 14.27 -9.19 -11.59
C THR A 66 15.76 -8.97 -11.80
N GLU A 67 16.17 -8.83 -13.05
CA GLU A 67 17.50 -8.34 -13.46
C GLU A 67 17.48 -6.84 -13.81
N GLN A 68 16.29 -6.23 -13.90
CA GLN A 68 16.13 -4.81 -14.20
C GLN A 68 16.57 -3.93 -13.01
N GLU A 69 16.99 -2.70 -13.32
CA GLU A 69 17.34 -1.72 -12.29
C GLU A 69 16.08 -1.08 -11.69
N PRO A 70 16.09 -0.60 -10.42
CA PRO A 70 14.90 -0.09 -9.74
C PRO A 70 14.15 1.02 -10.50
N HIS A 71 14.86 1.87 -11.24
CA HIS A 71 14.27 2.98 -12.00
C HIS A 71 13.45 2.51 -13.21
N ASP A 72 13.73 1.31 -13.73
CA ASP A 72 13.00 0.71 -14.85
C ASP A 72 11.70 0.02 -14.41
N LEU A 73 11.47 -0.12 -13.10
CA LEU A 73 10.31 -0.84 -12.55
C LEU A 73 9.06 0.03 -12.42
N LYS A 74 9.08 1.28 -12.88
CA LYS A 74 7.91 2.16 -12.87
C LYS A 74 6.68 1.56 -13.58
N PRO A 75 6.78 0.93 -14.77
CA PRO A 75 5.63 0.28 -15.41
C PRO A 75 5.05 -0.87 -14.57
N LEU A 76 5.90 -1.59 -13.84
CA LEU A 76 5.46 -2.67 -12.95
C LEU A 76 4.71 -2.12 -11.73
N ALA A 77 5.24 -1.06 -11.11
CA ALA A 77 4.58 -0.37 -10.00
C ALA A 77 3.21 0.17 -10.41
N LEU A 78 3.11 0.80 -11.59
CA LEU A 78 1.85 1.28 -12.14
C LEU A 78 0.85 0.15 -12.38
N TRP A 79 1.27 -0.95 -13.01
CA TRP A 79 0.40 -2.11 -13.22
C TRP A 79 -0.10 -2.70 -11.89
N VAL A 80 0.77 -2.86 -10.90
CA VAL A 80 0.35 -3.38 -9.59
C VAL A 80 -0.60 -2.41 -8.88
N SER A 81 -0.34 -1.11 -8.93
CA SER A 81 -1.26 -0.10 -8.38
C SER A 81 -2.65 -0.24 -8.98
N GLN A 82 -2.76 -0.33 -10.31
CA GLN A 82 -4.03 -0.55 -11.01
C GLN A 82 -4.68 -1.89 -10.64
N ALA A 83 -3.89 -2.95 -10.51
CA ALA A 83 -4.39 -4.27 -10.13
C ALA A 83 -4.85 -4.35 -8.67
N LEU A 84 -4.30 -3.51 -7.78
CA LEU A 84 -4.72 -3.41 -6.38
C LEU A 84 -6.02 -2.64 -6.19
N LYS A 85 -6.36 -1.69 -7.08
CA LYS A 85 -7.54 -0.81 -6.95
C LYS A 85 -8.84 -1.56 -6.63
N PRO A 86 -9.23 -2.63 -7.34
CA PRO A 86 -10.48 -3.34 -7.03
C PRO A 86 -10.51 -3.95 -5.62
N TYR A 87 -9.36 -4.40 -5.10
CA TYR A 87 -9.25 -4.94 -3.75
C TYR A 87 -9.34 -3.85 -2.69
N LEU A 88 -8.71 -2.71 -2.96
CA LEU A 88 -8.75 -1.53 -2.10
C LEU A 88 -10.17 -0.93 -2.04
N GLU A 89 -10.85 -0.83 -3.18
CA GLU A 89 -12.23 -0.35 -3.28
C GLU A 89 -13.24 -1.29 -2.64
N ALA A 90 -12.92 -2.58 -2.51
CA ALA A 90 -13.76 -3.58 -1.84
C ALA A 90 -13.59 -3.60 -0.30
N THR A 91 -12.62 -2.85 0.25
CA THR A 91 -12.45 -2.74 1.71
C THR A 91 -13.59 -1.93 2.34
N PRO A 92 -13.83 -2.07 3.66
CA PRO A 92 -14.79 -1.22 4.38
C PRO A 92 -14.54 0.28 4.12
N LYS A 93 -15.60 1.10 4.15
CA LYS A 93 -15.52 2.53 3.79
C LYS A 93 -14.62 3.34 4.71
N GLU A 94 -14.40 2.85 5.92
CA GLU A 94 -13.52 3.42 6.93
C GLU A 94 -12.04 3.16 6.66
N VAL A 95 -11.72 2.23 5.74
CA VAL A 95 -10.35 1.95 5.32
C VAL A 95 -9.91 3.02 4.33
N GLY A 96 -8.88 3.78 4.72
CA GLY A 96 -8.21 4.72 3.85
C GLY A 96 -6.92 4.13 3.28
N TRP A 97 -6.52 4.64 2.12
CA TRP A 97 -5.29 4.21 1.45
C TRP A 97 -4.72 5.32 0.59
N GLN A 98 -3.41 5.27 0.38
CA GLN A 98 -2.68 6.19 -0.49
C GLN A 98 -1.50 5.46 -1.10
N LEU A 99 -1.54 5.27 -2.43
CA LEU A 99 -0.45 4.68 -3.19
C LEU A 99 0.36 5.77 -3.93
N LEU A 100 1.67 5.57 -4.09
CA LEU A 100 2.61 6.51 -4.72
C LEU A 100 2.20 6.89 -6.15
N GLU A 101 1.63 5.95 -6.91
CA GLU A 101 1.16 6.22 -8.28
C GLU A 101 -0.09 7.14 -8.30
N ASP A 102 -0.81 7.27 -7.19
CA ASP A 102 -1.92 8.23 -7.03
C ASP A 102 -1.47 9.57 -6.44
N LEU A 103 -0.18 9.72 -6.10
CA LEU A 103 0.39 11.00 -5.69
C LEU A 103 0.63 11.87 -6.93
N ARG A 104 -0.07 13.01 -7.00
CA ARG A 104 0.13 14.01 -8.04
C ARG A 104 1.51 14.66 -7.88
N GLN A 105 2.18 14.92 -9.01
CA GLN A 105 3.43 15.66 -9.05
C GLN A 105 3.17 17.11 -8.57
N VAL A 106 3.99 17.59 -7.64
CA VAL A 106 4.02 19.00 -7.17
C VAL A 106 5.07 19.79 -7.93
#